data_AF-A0A2I8DPX2-F1
#
_entry.id   AF-A0A2I8DPX2-F1
#
_cell.length_a   1.000
_cell.length_b   1.000
_cell.length_c   1.000
_cell.angle_alpha   90.00
_cell.angle_beta   90.00
_cell.angle_gamma   90.00
#
_symmetry.space_group_name_H-M   'P 1'
#
loop_
_entity.id
_entity.type
_entity.pdbx_description
1 polymer ?
#
loop_
_entity_poly.entity_id
_entity_poly.type
_entity_poly.pdbx_seq_one_letter_code
_entity_poly.pdbx_strand_id
1 'polypeptide(L)'
;MKQTVSGGASASSQSARPGRFARLRRAVATFMGLALSGATAVAAQPAAVPQHWVSYAQLLGNQFQAWLGDDANPAVVRVHELMGGPKDAGDAVAAAAQPVVAKVWVDATGRVERVEFPTLIDTRVRDALTEVLANRSLAEAPPADMRQPLVLQLKLEPAAGGA
;
A
#
# COMPACT_ATOMS: atom_id res chain seq x y z
N MET A 1 56.07 -31.01 2.24
CA MET A 1 55.87 -30.64 0.82
C MET A 1 55.50 -29.16 0.76
N LYS A 2 56.28 -28.38 0.01
CA LYS A 2 55.89 -27.06 -0.49
C LYS A 2 54.74 -27.23 -1.48
N GLN A 3 53.82 -26.28 -1.59
CA GLN A 3 53.51 -25.54 -2.84
C GLN A 3 52.49 -24.43 -2.55
N THR A 4 52.87 -23.24 -3.00
CA THR A 4 52.17 -21.96 -3.11
C THR A 4 51.32 -21.95 -4.39
N VAL A 5 50.27 -21.12 -4.47
CA VAL A 5 50.15 -19.97 -5.41
C VAL A 5 48.72 -19.45 -5.61
N SER A 6 48.63 -18.10 -5.67
CA SER A 6 47.64 -17.19 -6.29
C SER A 6 46.15 -17.31 -5.90
N GLY A 7 45.50 -16.25 -5.41
CA GLY A 7 45.41 -14.89 -5.97
C GLY A 7 44.13 -14.79 -6.82
N GLY A 8 43.23 -13.83 -6.73
CA GLY A 8 43.06 -12.62 -5.94
C GLY A 8 41.90 -11.82 -6.58
N ALA A 9 41.08 -11.17 -5.75
CA ALA A 9 40.17 -10.03 -6.03
C ALA A 9 39.05 -10.20 -7.08
N SER A 10 37.88 -9.57 -7.04
CA SER A 10 37.11 -8.74 -6.09
C SER A 10 35.83 -8.38 -6.83
N ALA A 11 34.67 -8.37 -6.16
CA ALA A 11 33.54 -7.44 -6.33
C ALA A 11 32.32 -8.03 -5.61
N SER A 12 32.14 -7.85 -4.29
CA SER A 12 31.42 -6.71 -3.66
C SER A 12 30.05 -6.46 -4.31
N SER A 13 28.90 -6.41 -3.63
CA SER A 13 28.61 -6.22 -2.21
C SER A 13 27.17 -6.63 -1.95
N GLN A 14 26.96 -7.68 -1.15
CA GLN A 14 25.68 -7.94 -0.49
C GLN A 14 25.79 -7.36 0.92
N SER A 15 25.30 -6.15 1.12
CA SER A 15 25.21 -5.55 2.47
C SER A 15 23.75 -5.44 2.87
N ALA A 16 23.31 -6.49 3.57
CA ALA A 16 22.16 -6.47 4.45
C ALA A 16 22.35 -5.40 5.53
N ARG A 17 21.29 -4.63 5.77
CA ARG A 17 21.18 -3.64 6.85
C ARG A 17 21.04 -4.36 8.19
N PRO A 18 21.60 -3.81 9.28
CA PRO A 18 20.71 -3.55 10.42
C PRO A 18 21.02 -2.29 11.25
N GLY A 19 19.96 -1.73 11.82
CA GLY A 19 19.87 -1.25 13.20
C GLY A 19 20.73 -0.07 13.63
N ARG A 20 20.26 1.17 13.41
CA ARG A 20 20.83 2.38 14.03
C ARG A 20 20.13 2.72 15.35
N PHE A 21 20.33 1.90 16.39
CA PHE A 21 20.10 2.31 17.78
C PHE A 21 21.45 2.30 18.52
N ALA A 22 22.21 3.38 18.35
CA ALA A 22 23.47 3.59 19.04
C ALA A 22 23.53 5.00 19.64
N ARG A 23 23.13 5.06 20.92
CA ARG A 23 23.78 5.80 22.02
C ARG A 23 24.39 7.15 21.66
N LEU A 24 23.63 8.23 21.84
CA LEU A 24 24.17 9.58 21.84
C LEU A 24 24.81 9.88 23.20
N ARG A 25 26.15 9.84 23.25
CA ARG A 25 26.94 10.53 24.28
C ARG A 25 27.53 11.78 23.63
N ARG A 26 27.32 12.95 24.22
CA ARG A 26 28.34 14.02 24.22
C ARG A 26 28.03 15.05 25.29
N ALA A 27 29.08 15.40 26.02
CA ALA A 27 29.09 16.31 27.15
C ALA A 27 29.25 17.77 26.69
N VAL A 28 28.58 18.64 27.46
CA VAL A 28 28.77 20.05 27.85
C VAL A 28 29.97 20.83 27.27
N ALA A 29 29.71 22.05 26.76
CA ALA A 29 30.39 23.29 27.14
C ALA A 29 29.72 24.53 26.50
N THR A 30 29.45 25.53 27.34
CA THR A 30 28.84 26.83 27.05
C THR A 30 29.80 27.76 26.30
N PHE A 31 29.36 28.42 25.23
CA PHE A 31 29.91 29.72 24.81
C PHE A 31 28.81 30.61 24.24
N MET A 32 28.71 31.80 24.82
CA MET A 32 27.86 32.92 24.42
C MET A 32 28.44 33.56 23.15
N GLY A 33 27.64 33.67 22.09
CA GLY A 33 28.07 34.28 20.82
C GLY A 33 26.88 34.49 19.87
N LEU A 34 26.47 35.75 19.73
CA LEU A 34 25.40 36.24 18.86
C LEU A 34 25.80 36.08 17.37
N ALA A 35 25.05 35.30 16.59
CA ALA A 35 25.05 35.39 15.13
C ALA A 35 23.67 34.97 14.59
N LEU A 36 22.94 35.94 14.03
CA LEU A 36 21.72 35.73 13.27
C LEU A 36 22.04 34.86 12.04
N SER A 37 21.47 33.65 12.00
CA SER A 37 21.29 32.91 10.76
C SER A 37 20.02 32.10 10.91
N GLY A 38 18.89 32.79 10.74
CA GLY A 38 17.61 32.15 10.53
C GLY A 38 17.67 31.38 9.23
N ALA A 39 18.02 30.09 9.31
CA ALA A 39 17.70 29.16 8.25
C ALA A 39 16.17 29.05 8.22
N THR A 40 15.52 29.84 7.39
CA THR A 40 14.13 29.59 7.00
C THR A 40 14.15 28.26 6.26
N ALA A 41 13.85 27.18 6.98
CA ALA A 41 13.46 25.94 6.35
C ALA A 41 12.25 26.28 5.49
N VAL A 42 12.46 26.40 4.18
CA VAL A 42 11.37 26.46 3.20
C VAL A 42 10.64 25.13 3.38
N ALA A 43 9.53 25.18 4.11
CA ALA A 43 8.60 24.08 4.16
C ALA A 43 8.15 23.84 2.72
N ALA A 44 8.58 22.72 2.14
CA ALA A 44 8.10 22.29 0.85
C ALA A 44 6.58 22.16 0.96
N GLN A 45 5.85 23.08 0.33
CA GLN A 45 4.40 22.98 0.20
C GLN A 45 4.13 21.65 -0.51
N PRO A 46 3.23 20.78 0.01
CA PRO A 46 2.85 19.57 -0.70
C PRO A 46 2.32 19.99 -2.07
N ALA A 47 2.97 19.52 -3.14
CA ALA A 47 2.54 19.82 -4.50
C ALA A 47 1.08 19.39 -4.64
N ALA A 48 0.22 20.30 -5.11
CA ALA A 48 -1.18 19.99 -5.37
C ALA A 48 -1.26 18.82 -6.36
N VAL A 49 -2.02 17.79 -6.00
CA VAL A 49 -2.20 16.62 -6.85
C VAL A 49 -2.99 17.05 -8.10
N PRO A 50 -2.53 16.70 -9.32
CA PRO A 50 -3.25 17.02 -10.54
C PRO A 50 -4.68 16.44 -10.55
N GLN A 51 -5.64 17.21 -11.05
CA GLN A 51 -7.06 16.84 -11.01
C GLN A 51 -7.36 15.56 -11.79
N HIS A 52 -6.67 15.33 -12.91
CA HIS A 52 -6.87 14.11 -13.71
C HIS A 52 -6.43 12.85 -12.96
N TRP A 53 -5.48 12.94 -12.02
CA TRP A 53 -5.13 11.81 -11.15
C TRP A 53 -6.26 11.51 -10.16
N VAL A 54 -6.92 12.55 -9.64
CA VAL A 54 -8.06 12.40 -8.72
C VAL A 54 -9.24 11.75 -9.45
N SER A 55 -9.55 12.20 -10.67
CA SER A 55 -10.60 11.60 -11.51
C SER A 55 -10.32 10.14 -11.82
N TYR A 56 -9.07 9.79 -12.17
CA TYR A 56 -8.68 8.41 -12.40
C TYR A 56 -8.80 7.55 -11.13
N ALA A 57 -8.38 8.07 -9.98
CA ALA A 57 -8.51 7.35 -8.71
C ALA A 57 -9.97 7.09 -8.31
N GLN A 58 -10.88 8.05 -8.60
CA GLN A 58 -12.31 7.87 -8.39
C GLN A 58 -12.90 6.82 -9.34
N LEU A 59 -12.54 6.85 -10.63
CA LEU A 59 -12.96 5.84 -11.61
C LEU A 59 -12.52 4.44 -11.17
N LEU A 60 -11.26 4.31 -10.79
CA LEU A 60 -10.69 3.04 -10.35
C LEU A 60 -11.34 2.54 -9.05
N GLY A 61 -11.54 3.43 -8.08
CA GLY A 61 -12.24 3.11 -6.83
C GLY A 61 -13.67 2.61 -7.09
N ASN A 62 -14.43 3.27 -7.97
CA ASN A 62 -15.78 2.85 -8.34
C ASN A 62 -15.79 1.49 -9.04
N GLN A 63 -14.83 1.24 -9.93
CA GLN A 63 -14.70 -0.03 -10.63
C GLN A 63 -14.39 -1.18 -9.67
N PHE A 64 -13.45 -0.99 -8.75
CA PHE A 64 -13.14 -1.98 -7.72
C PHE A 64 -14.31 -2.22 -6.77
N GLN A 65 -15.03 -1.16 -6.41
CA GLN A 65 -16.24 -1.28 -5.61
C GLN A 65 -17.32 -2.10 -6.32
N ALA A 66 -17.52 -1.90 -7.62
CA ALA A 66 -18.45 -2.69 -8.42
C ALA A 66 -18.04 -4.17 -8.49
N TRP A 67 -16.73 -4.46 -8.59
CA TRP A 67 -16.24 -5.84 -8.56
C TRP A 67 -16.40 -6.50 -7.20
N LEU A 68 -16.23 -5.76 -6.11
CA LEU A 68 -16.44 -6.25 -4.74
C LEU A 68 -17.93 -6.45 -4.38
N GLY A 69 -18.84 -5.85 -5.14
CA GLY A 69 -20.29 -6.06 -5.01
C GLY A 69 -20.86 -7.10 -5.99
N ASP A 70 -20.03 -7.75 -6.79
CA ASP A 70 -20.46 -8.75 -7.79
C ASP A 70 -20.58 -10.15 -7.15
N ASP A 71 -21.74 -10.48 -6.59
CA ASP A 71 -21.98 -11.78 -5.94
C ASP A 71 -21.93 -12.98 -6.89
N ALA A 72 -22.00 -12.75 -8.21
CA ALA A 72 -21.80 -13.80 -9.19
C ALA A 72 -20.33 -14.28 -9.23
N ASN A 73 -19.40 -13.51 -8.65
CA ASN A 73 -18.00 -13.87 -8.56
C ASN A 73 -17.71 -14.67 -7.27
N PRO A 74 -17.27 -15.94 -7.36
CA PRO A 74 -17.02 -16.78 -6.18
C PRO A 74 -15.88 -16.27 -5.29
N ALA A 75 -14.96 -15.46 -5.82
CA ALA A 75 -13.94 -14.82 -5.01
C ALA A 75 -14.52 -13.72 -4.10
N VAL A 76 -15.55 -13.01 -4.57
CA VAL A 76 -16.26 -11.96 -3.81
C VAL A 76 -17.05 -12.60 -2.66
N VAL A 77 -17.77 -13.69 -2.93
CA VAL A 77 -18.49 -14.46 -1.91
C VAL A 77 -17.52 -14.91 -0.80
N ARG A 78 -16.35 -15.46 -1.18
CA ARG A 78 -15.31 -15.84 -0.19
C ARG A 78 -14.81 -14.66 0.64
N VAL A 79 -14.60 -13.48 0.04
CA VAL A 79 -14.22 -12.27 0.78
C VAL A 79 -15.28 -11.92 1.83
N HIS A 80 -16.56 -11.94 1.43
CA HIS A 80 -17.68 -11.66 2.34
C HIS A 80 -17.82 -12.70 3.46
N GLU A 81 -17.64 -13.99 3.16
CA GLU A 81 -17.66 -15.05 4.18
C GLU A 81 -16.50 -14.94 5.18
N LEU A 82 -15.29 -14.64 4.69
CA LEU A 82 -14.10 -14.53 5.54
C LEU A 82 -14.14 -13.30 6.46
N MET A 83 -14.83 -12.23 6.06
CA MET A 83 -14.95 -11.01 6.87
C MET A 83 -16.26 -10.94 7.66
N GLY A 84 -17.33 -11.57 7.18
CA GLY A 84 -18.64 -11.63 7.80
C GLY A 84 -18.76 -12.75 8.83
N GLY A 85 -17.78 -12.86 9.74
CA GLY A 85 -17.70 -13.90 10.78
C GLY A 85 -19.00 -14.12 11.58
N PRO A 86 -19.05 -15.14 12.47
CA PRO A 86 -20.30 -15.67 13.03
C PRO A 86 -21.29 -14.59 13.46
N LYS A 87 -22.48 -14.58 12.83
CA LYS A 87 -23.57 -13.59 12.99
C LYS A 87 -24.16 -13.50 14.42
N ASP A 88 -23.66 -14.28 15.38
CA ASP A 88 -24.26 -14.48 16.70
C ASP A 88 -23.86 -13.44 17.77
N ALA A 89 -23.02 -12.46 17.44
CA ALA A 89 -22.80 -11.31 18.30
C ALA A 89 -23.56 -10.11 17.73
N GLY A 90 -24.42 -9.48 18.53
CA GLY A 90 -25.23 -8.29 18.20
C GLY A 90 -24.45 -7.03 17.76
N ASP A 91 -23.17 -7.18 17.44
CA ASP A 91 -22.22 -6.20 16.89
C ASP A 91 -22.07 -6.32 15.35
N ALA A 92 -22.83 -7.19 14.69
CA ALA A 92 -22.75 -7.41 13.24
C ALA A 92 -23.00 -6.14 12.39
N VAL A 93 -23.66 -5.12 12.95
CA VAL A 93 -23.87 -3.81 12.29
C VAL A 93 -22.68 -2.86 12.48
N ALA A 94 -21.82 -3.07 13.48
CA ALA A 94 -20.64 -2.23 13.73
C ALA A 94 -19.34 -2.79 13.12
N ALA A 95 -19.28 -4.11 12.87
CA ALA A 95 -18.23 -4.71 12.04
C ALA A 95 -18.49 -4.53 10.53
N ALA A 96 -19.72 -4.18 10.15
CA ALA A 96 -20.08 -3.79 8.80
C ALA A 96 -19.34 -2.50 8.41
N ALA A 97 -18.59 -2.57 7.30
CA ALA A 97 -17.95 -1.44 6.63
C ALA A 97 -16.70 -0.82 7.29
N GLN A 98 -15.77 -1.63 7.83
CA GLN A 98 -14.40 -1.12 7.96
C GLN A 98 -13.78 -0.94 6.57
N PRO A 99 -13.34 0.28 6.19
CA PRO A 99 -12.74 0.50 4.89
C PRO A 99 -11.37 -0.19 4.81
N VAL A 100 -11.15 -0.96 3.75
CA VAL A 100 -9.87 -1.60 3.45
C VAL A 100 -9.04 -0.70 2.57
N VAL A 101 -7.82 -0.40 3.02
CA VAL A 101 -6.86 0.37 2.22
C VAL A 101 -6.07 -0.60 1.34
N ALA A 102 -6.10 -0.37 0.03
CA ALA A 102 -5.34 -1.13 -0.97
C ALA A 102 -4.36 -0.22 -1.71
N LYS A 103 -3.11 -0.67 -1.84
CA LYS A 103 -2.11 -0.05 -2.71
C LYS A 103 -2.06 -0.84 -4.01
N VAL A 104 -2.17 -0.15 -5.13
CA VAL A 104 -2.38 -0.78 -6.43
C VAL A 104 -1.31 -0.26 -7.39
N TRP A 105 -0.70 -1.20 -8.12
CA TRP A 105 0.16 -0.90 -9.25
C TRP A 105 -0.52 -1.38 -10.52
N VAL A 106 -0.52 -0.51 -11.51
CA VAL A 106 -1.21 -0.71 -12.77
C VAL A 106 -0.22 -0.45 -13.89
N ASP A 107 -0.11 -1.35 -14.85
CA ASP A 107 0.74 -1.13 -16.01
C ASP A 107 0.15 -0.07 -16.96
N ALA A 108 0.91 0.31 -17.98
CA ALA A 108 0.48 1.27 -18.99
C ALA A 108 -0.70 0.78 -19.87
N THR A 109 -1.09 -0.50 -19.76
CA THR A 109 -2.23 -1.10 -20.47
C THR A 109 -3.50 -1.15 -19.61
N GLY A 110 -3.43 -0.73 -18.34
CA GLY A 110 -4.56 -0.83 -17.41
C GLY A 110 -4.68 -2.22 -16.75
N ARG A 111 -3.64 -3.05 -16.73
CA ARG A 111 -3.63 -4.30 -15.97
C ARG A 111 -3.07 -4.05 -14.57
N VAL A 112 -3.72 -4.63 -13.56
CA VAL A 112 -3.20 -4.64 -12.20
C VAL A 112 -2.02 -5.61 -12.11
N GLU A 113 -0.82 -5.09 -11.89
CA GLU A 113 0.41 -5.89 -11.75
C GLU A 113 0.67 -6.31 -10.30
N ARG A 114 0.24 -5.48 -9.35
CA ARG A 114 0.44 -5.74 -7.93
C ARG A 114 -0.66 -5.08 -7.11
N VAL A 115 -1.10 -5.78 -6.07
CA VAL A 115 -1.92 -5.23 -4.99
C VAL A 115 -1.25 -5.51 -3.67
N GLU A 116 -1.15 -4.51 -2.81
CA GLU A 116 -0.62 -4.64 -1.46
C GLU A 116 -1.62 -4.07 -0.45
N PHE A 117 -1.79 -4.78 0.65
CA PHE A 117 -2.67 -4.40 1.75
C PHE A 117 -1.84 -4.18 3.01
N PRO A 118 -2.29 -3.33 3.96
CA PRO A 118 -1.64 -3.20 5.25
C PRO A 118 -1.51 -4.57 5.94
N THR A 119 -0.42 -4.77 6.68
CA THR A 119 -0.06 -6.07 7.28
C THR A 119 -1.09 -6.58 8.29
N LEU A 120 -2.01 -5.73 8.76
CA LEU A 120 -3.02 -6.05 9.77
C LEU A 120 -4.19 -6.92 9.26
N ILE A 121 -4.30 -7.16 7.95
CA ILE A 121 -5.37 -8.01 7.39
C ILE A 121 -4.94 -9.50 7.37
N ASP A 122 -5.91 -10.40 7.63
CA ASP A 122 -5.74 -11.85 7.52
C ASP A 122 -5.29 -12.25 6.11
N THR A 123 -4.36 -13.21 6.02
CA THR A 123 -3.79 -13.64 4.74
C THR A 123 -4.84 -14.23 3.80
N ARG A 124 -5.85 -14.96 4.30
CA ARG A 124 -6.91 -15.53 3.46
C ARG A 124 -7.79 -14.44 2.85
N VAL A 125 -8.11 -13.40 3.63
CA VAL A 125 -8.84 -12.23 3.14
C VAL A 125 -8.00 -11.49 2.10
N ARG A 126 -6.69 -11.31 2.35
CA ARG A 126 -5.75 -10.70 1.39
C ARG A 126 -5.71 -11.45 0.06
N ASP A 127 -5.63 -12.77 0.10
CA ASP A 127 -5.53 -13.61 -1.09
C ASP A 127 -6.82 -13.54 -1.91
N ALA A 128 -7.98 -13.65 -1.25
CA ALA A 128 -9.28 -13.52 -1.91
C ALA A 128 -9.50 -12.11 -2.50
N LEU A 129 -9.11 -11.05 -1.78
CA LEU A 129 -9.16 -9.68 -2.32
C LEU A 129 -8.24 -9.49 -3.52
N THR A 130 -7.02 -10.03 -3.46
CA THR A 130 -6.08 -10.00 -4.59
C THR A 130 -6.68 -10.69 -5.81
N GLU A 131 -7.33 -11.83 -5.61
CA GLU A 131 -8.00 -12.57 -6.68
C GLU A 131 -9.14 -11.75 -7.33
N VAL A 132 -9.96 -11.05 -6.53
CA VAL A 132 -11.01 -10.18 -7.08
C VAL A 132 -10.42 -9.01 -7.89
N LEU A 133 -9.39 -8.35 -7.36
CA LEU A 133 -8.85 -7.11 -7.92
C LEU A 133 -7.86 -7.31 -9.08
N ALA A 134 -7.16 -8.44 -9.14
CA ALA A 134 -6.11 -8.68 -10.13
C ALA A 134 -6.55 -9.52 -11.35
N ASN A 135 -7.70 -10.20 -11.27
CA ASN A 135 -8.16 -11.10 -12.34
C ASN A 135 -8.83 -10.39 -13.52
N ARG A 136 -9.04 -9.07 -13.45
CA ARG A 136 -9.71 -8.29 -14.49
C ARG A 136 -8.84 -7.09 -14.91
N SER A 137 -8.88 -6.75 -16.20
CA SER A 137 -8.27 -5.51 -16.70
C SER A 137 -9.15 -4.31 -16.35
N LEU A 138 -8.52 -3.17 -16.12
CA LEU A 138 -9.21 -1.92 -15.87
C LEU A 138 -9.84 -1.38 -17.15
N ALA A 139 -10.87 -0.53 -16.99
CA ALA A 139 -11.51 0.12 -18.13
C ALA A 139 -10.62 1.16 -18.82
N GLU A 140 -9.72 1.80 -18.06
CA GLU A 140 -8.84 2.85 -18.55
C GLU A 140 -7.42 2.63 -18.02
N ALA A 141 -6.42 2.97 -18.84
CA ALA A 141 -5.02 2.94 -18.45
C ALA A 141 -4.69 4.12 -17.52
N PRO A 142 -3.71 3.97 -16.62
CA PRO A 142 -3.29 5.07 -15.75
C PRO A 142 -2.69 6.21 -16.58
N PRO A 143 -2.91 7.48 -16.18
CA PRO A 143 -2.22 8.62 -16.79
C PRO A 143 -0.70 8.42 -16.74
N ALA A 144 0.00 8.71 -17.84
CA ALA A 144 1.43 8.43 -17.98
C ALA A 144 2.31 9.17 -16.95
N ASP A 145 1.82 10.30 -16.43
CA ASP A 145 2.48 11.10 -15.40
C ASP A 145 2.10 10.68 -13.97
N MET A 146 1.17 9.73 -13.80
CA MET A 146 0.63 9.33 -12.49
C MET A 146 1.66 8.57 -11.64
N ARG A 147 1.81 9.01 -10.39
CA ARG A 147 2.69 8.35 -9.41
C ARG A 147 2.02 7.08 -8.86
N GLN A 148 2.78 5.99 -8.84
CA GLN A 148 2.37 4.72 -8.24
C GLN A 148 3.17 4.43 -6.95
N PRO A 149 2.62 3.67 -5.99
CA PRO A 149 1.29 3.04 -5.98
C PRO A 149 0.14 4.03 -5.86
N LEU A 150 -1.01 3.67 -6.41
CA LEU A 150 -2.27 4.33 -6.09
C LEU A 150 -2.83 3.75 -4.79
N VAL A 151 -3.13 4.61 -3.82
CA VAL A 151 -3.71 4.19 -2.54
C VAL A 151 -5.20 4.43 -2.59
N LEU A 152 -5.98 3.36 -2.53
CA LEU A 152 -7.44 3.38 -2.58
C LEU A 152 -8.01 2.91 -1.26
N GLN A 153 -9.12 3.51 -0.87
CA GLN A 153 -9.91 3.08 0.27
C GLN A 153 -11.19 2.44 -0.25
N LEU A 154 -11.30 1.11 -0.08
CA LEU A 154 -12.41 0.31 -0.57
C LEU A 154 -13.37 0.01 0.57
N LYS A 155 -14.68 0.05 0.30
CA LYS A 155 -15.69 -0.33 1.29
C LYS A 155 -16.19 -1.72 0.95
N LEU A 156 -16.21 -2.60 1.93
CA LEU A 156 -16.82 -3.91 1.74
C LEU A 156 -18.21 -3.84 2.32
N GLU A 157 -19.16 -3.54 1.45
CA GLU A 157 -20.56 -3.61 1.79
C GLU A 157 -21.00 -5.04 1.53
N PRO A 158 -21.59 -5.74 2.52
CA PRO A 158 -22.26 -6.98 2.22
C PRO A 158 -23.33 -6.66 1.17
N ALA A 159 -23.37 -7.43 0.09
CA ALA A 159 -24.36 -7.21 -0.95
C ALA A 159 -25.73 -7.07 -0.30
N ALA A 160 -26.39 -5.93 -0.56
CA ALA A 160 -27.72 -5.68 -0.03
C ALA A 160 -28.59 -6.86 -0.47
N GLY A 161 -28.97 -7.70 0.49
CA GLY A 161 -29.85 -8.82 0.25
C GLY A 161 -31.11 -8.27 -0.40
N GLY A 162 -31.24 -8.47 -1.70
CA GLY A 162 -32.50 -8.29 -2.39
C GLY A 162 -33.45 -9.36 -1.89
N ALA A 163 -34.28 -8.99 -0.91
CA ALA A 163 -35.49 -9.69 -0.54
C ALA A 163 -36.60 -8.65 -0.34
#